data_AF-A0A9P6JP62-F1
#
_entry.id   AF-A0A9P6JP62-F1
#
_cell.length_a   1.000
_cell.length_b   1.000
_cell.length_c   1.000
_cell.angle_alpha   90.00
_cell.angle_beta   90.00
_cell.angle_gamma   90.00
#
_symmetry.space_group_name_H-M   'P 1'
#
loop_
_entity.id
_entity.type
_entity.pdbx_description
1 polymer ?
#
loop_
_entity_poly.entity_id
_entity_poly.type
_entity_poly.pdbx_seq_one_letter_code
_entity_poly.pdbx_strand_id
1 'polypeptide(L)'
;MADNQSLSSPPASVALWAERSLLVGVFLAAVAFGVHLTLFILCFRALIRGQRTRSNRFFLFYICLMFTLGNIGNGLNIKLSQMSFIDHRDWPGGPSAYVVQTTNILGLACNLTYIISSWLQDGLLVYRFYIFWHGIPYLLALPITMFATSTILSIFLMVRLTQPGITLWMKISIDIATPYWAISIALNVLITAFISARLLHMRHTLRKVLSVTGQEYLSITAMLVESAALYTTNGLIFLASYSCGSPVSNLALSTLGQTQSIAPLLIILRVAEGRGWSHETARDLRRTHPATEVELGMKFRLPESSSHPHTDSASGSIQFGAPNSSIKENVDSKNEVLNIA
;
A
#
# COMPACT_ATOMS: atom_id res chain seq x y z
N MET A 1 37.62 35.56 27.56
CA MET A 1 36.94 35.43 28.86
C MET A 1 35.48 35.75 28.60
N ALA A 2 34.60 34.75 28.74
CA ALA A 2 33.14 34.79 28.74
C ALA A 2 32.41 35.38 27.49
N ASP A 3 32.10 34.51 26.52
CA ASP A 3 30.79 34.53 25.87
C ASP A 3 30.08 33.21 26.20
N ASN A 4 29.53 33.20 27.39
CA ASN A 4 28.68 32.13 27.90
C ASN A 4 27.32 32.30 27.20
N GLN A 5 27.20 31.78 25.98
CA GLN A 5 25.89 31.53 25.36
C GLN A 5 25.19 30.47 26.20
N SER A 6 24.59 30.92 27.30
CA SER A 6 23.55 30.18 27.99
C SER A 6 22.49 29.85 26.95
N LEU A 7 22.44 28.58 26.53
CA LEU A 7 21.24 27.99 25.97
C LEU A 7 20.14 28.27 26.98
N SER A 8 19.40 29.35 26.78
CA SER A 8 18.22 29.65 27.56
C SER A 8 17.29 28.46 27.37
N SER A 9 17.15 27.67 28.43
CA SER A 9 16.17 26.60 28.49
C SER A 9 14.84 27.17 27.99
N PRO A 10 14.17 26.51 27.03
CA PRO A 10 12.93 27.04 26.46
C PRO A 10 11.96 27.38 27.59
N PRO A 11 11.13 28.43 27.41
CA PRO A 11 10.19 28.85 28.46
C PRO A 11 9.37 27.64 28.91
N ALA A 12 9.17 27.50 30.23
CA ALA A 12 8.59 26.30 30.83
C ALA A 12 7.27 25.85 30.18
N SER A 13 6.47 26.79 29.68
CA SER A 13 5.24 26.51 28.93
C SER A 13 5.46 25.75 27.62
N VAL A 14 6.53 26.04 26.88
CA VAL A 14 6.87 25.37 25.61
C VAL A 14 7.41 23.96 25.87
N ALA A 15 8.24 23.79 26.90
CA ALA A 15 8.73 22.48 27.32
C ALA A 15 7.57 21.56 27.75
N LEU A 16 6.67 22.05 28.61
CA LEU A 16 5.47 21.32 29.02
C LEU A 16 4.57 20.96 27.84
N TRP A 17 4.44 21.86 26.86
CA TRP A 17 3.65 21.58 25.67
C TRP A 17 4.31 20.51 24.78
N ALA A 18 5.63 20.51 24.65
CA ALA A 18 6.37 19.46 23.96
C ALA A 18 6.21 18.09 24.62
N GLU A 19 6.31 18.01 25.95
CA GLU A 19 6.07 16.78 26.69
C GLU A 19 4.64 16.27 26.51
N ARG A 20 3.63 17.14 26.63
CA ARG A 20 2.23 16.79 26.38
C ARG A 20 2.03 16.30 24.95
N SER A 21 2.67 16.94 23.97
CA SER A 21 2.57 16.57 22.56
C SER A 21 3.16 15.17 22.29
N LEU A 22 4.27 14.82 22.93
CA LEU A 22 4.87 13.48 22.84
C LEU A 22 3.91 12.44 23.42
N LEU A 23 3.41 12.66 24.64
CA LEU A 23 2.53 11.71 25.31
C LEU A 23 1.22 11.49 24.55
N VAL A 24 0.55 12.56 24.12
CA VAL A 24 -0.68 12.49 23.33
C VAL A 24 -0.42 11.83 21.98
N GLY A 25 0.74 12.06 21.37
CA GLY A 25 1.14 11.44 20.10
C GLY A 25 1.16 9.92 20.19
N VAL A 26 1.68 9.36 21.28
CA VAL A 26 1.71 7.92 21.54
C VAL A 26 0.31 7.34 21.66
N PHE A 27 -0.59 8.02 22.38
CA PHE A 27 -1.97 7.58 22.50
C PHE A 27 -2.71 7.62 21.16
N LEU A 28 -2.51 8.68 20.36
CA LEU A 28 -3.07 8.77 19.02
C LEU A 28 -2.53 7.66 18.10
N ALA A 29 -1.23 7.37 18.19
CA ALA A 29 -0.62 6.26 17.47
C ALA A 29 -1.20 4.90 17.90
N ALA A 30 -1.46 4.69 19.19
CA ALA A 30 -2.09 3.48 19.69
C ALA A 30 -3.53 3.30 19.17
N VAL A 31 -4.31 4.39 19.11
CA VAL A 31 -5.66 4.36 18.51
C VAL A 31 -5.58 4.06 17.01
N ALA A 32 -4.68 4.71 16.28
CA ALA A 32 -4.47 4.45 14.86
C ALA A 32 -3.98 3.02 14.60
N PHE A 33 -3.14 2.48 15.47
CA PHE A 33 -2.72 1.08 15.44
C PHE A 33 -3.91 0.12 15.61
N GLY A 34 -4.88 0.45 16.46
CA GLY A 34 -6.14 -0.30 16.56
C GLY A 34 -6.89 -0.35 15.22
N VAL A 35 -7.00 0.77 14.53
CA VAL A 35 -7.58 0.82 13.17
C VAL A 35 -6.76 -0.02 12.19
N HIS A 36 -5.44 0.09 12.22
CA HIS A 36 -4.54 -0.72 11.39
C HIS A 36 -4.75 -2.22 11.62
N LEU A 37 -4.86 -2.67 12.87
CA LEU A 37 -5.15 -4.07 13.21
C LEU A 37 -6.50 -4.53 12.65
N THR A 38 -7.56 -3.73 12.80
CA THR A 38 -8.88 -4.09 12.28
C THR A 38 -8.86 -4.23 10.75
N LEU A 39 -8.24 -3.28 10.05
CA LEU A 39 -8.08 -3.34 8.59
C LEU A 39 -7.23 -4.53 8.15
N PHE A 40 -6.17 -4.87 8.89
CA PHE A 40 -5.37 -6.05 8.61
C PHE A 40 -6.22 -7.32 8.67
N ILE A 41 -7.04 -7.49 9.71
CA ILE A 41 -7.92 -8.66 9.86
C ILE A 41 -8.96 -8.71 8.72
N LEU A 42 -9.56 -7.57 8.37
CA LEU A 42 -10.53 -7.49 7.27
C LEU A 42 -9.89 -7.83 5.92
N CYS A 43 -8.73 -7.22 5.61
CA CYS A 43 -7.96 -7.52 4.40
C CYS A 43 -7.57 -8.99 4.33
N PHE A 44 -7.04 -9.54 5.42
CA PHE A 44 -6.59 -10.92 5.48
C PHE A 44 -7.75 -11.90 5.20
N ARG A 45 -8.91 -11.66 5.81
CA ARG A 45 -10.13 -12.45 5.56
C ARG A 45 -10.62 -12.31 4.12
N ALA A 46 -10.66 -11.09 3.58
CA ALA A 46 -11.12 -10.84 2.22
C ALA A 46 -10.22 -11.52 1.17
N LEU A 47 -8.89 -11.45 1.35
CA LEU A 47 -7.93 -12.03 0.41
C LEU A 47 -7.91 -13.56 0.45
N ILE A 48 -8.09 -14.17 1.63
CA ILE A 48 -8.15 -15.65 1.77
C ILE A 48 -9.45 -16.21 1.19
N ARG A 49 -10.58 -15.50 1.34
CA ARG A 49 -11.87 -15.91 0.77
C ARG A 49 -11.91 -15.74 -0.75
N GLY A 50 -11.10 -14.84 -1.31
CA GLY A 50 -10.95 -14.67 -2.75
C GLY A 50 -10.25 -15.86 -3.43
N GLN A 51 -10.30 -15.90 -4.76
CA GLN A 51 -9.60 -16.93 -5.54
C GLN A 51 -8.08 -16.89 -5.30
N ARG A 52 -7.42 -18.06 -5.30
CA ARG A 52 -5.96 -18.19 -5.11
C ARG A 52 -5.17 -17.74 -6.33
N THR A 53 -5.21 -16.45 -6.65
CA THR A 53 -4.41 -15.86 -7.72
C THR A 53 -3.00 -15.49 -7.23
N ARG A 54 -2.03 -15.39 -8.15
CA ARG A 54 -0.68 -14.87 -7.83
C ARG A 54 -0.74 -13.47 -7.21
N SER A 55 -1.66 -12.63 -7.71
CA SER A 55 -1.91 -11.28 -7.19
C SER A 55 -2.38 -11.29 -5.73
N ASN A 56 -3.30 -12.20 -5.35
CA ASN A 56 -3.77 -12.29 -3.97
C ASN A 56 -2.66 -12.72 -3.00
N ARG A 57 -1.78 -13.66 -3.41
CA ARG A 57 -0.62 -14.05 -2.58
C ARG A 57 0.36 -12.89 -2.37
N PHE A 58 0.61 -12.10 -3.41
CA PHE A 58 1.43 -10.89 -3.31
C PHE A 58 0.84 -9.89 -2.31
N PHE A 59 -0.45 -9.58 -2.43
CA PHE A 59 -1.11 -8.66 -1.50
C PHE A 59 -1.20 -9.21 -0.07
N LEU A 60 -1.35 -10.53 0.13
CA LEU A 60 -1.29 -11.16 1.45
C LEU A 60 0.08 -10.97 2.11
N PHE A 61 1.15 -11.23 1.36
CA PHE A 61 2.50 -10.99 1.85
C PHE A 61 2.71 -9.51 2.21
N TYR A 62 2.26 -8.60 1.33
CA TYR A 62 2.36 -7.17 1.55
C TYR A 62 1.65 -6.70 2.82
N ILE A 63 0.39 -7.10 3.06
CA ILE A 63 -0.33 -6.68 4.27
C ILE A 63 0.30 -7.25 5.54
N CYS A 64 0.84 -8.47 5.52
CA CYS A 64 1.56 -9.05 6.65
C CYS A 64 2.86 -8.30 6.94
N LEU A 65 3.59 -7.91 5.89
CA LEU A 65 4.82 -7.13 6.00
C LEU A 65 4.54 -5.74 6.61
N MET A 66 3.55 -5.01 6.06
CA MET A 66 3.14 -3.69 6.58
C MET A 66 2.64 -3.78 8.02
N PHE A 67 1.85 -4.79 8.36
CA PHE A 67 1.39 -5.02 9.72
C PHE A 67 2.56 -5.27 10.67
N THR A 68 3.53 -6.09 10.28
CA THR A 68 4.71 -6.39 11.10
C THR A 68 5.56 -5.14 11.35
N LEU A 69 5.83 -4.35 10.31
CA LEU A 69 6.56 -3.08 10.44
C LEU A 69 5.80 -2.07 11.31
N GLY A 70 4.47 -1.97 11.14
CA GLY A 70 3.63 -1.13 11.98
C GLY A 70 3.66 -1.53 13.46
N ASN A 71 3.68 -2.83 13.75
CA ASN A 71 3.84 -3.36 15.12
C ASN A 71 5.20 -3.01 15.71
N ILE A 72 6.29 -3.24 14.96
CA ILE A 72 7.66 -2.95 15.41
C ILE A 72 7.80 -1.44 15.67
N GLY A 73 7.38 -0.60 14.73
CA GLY A 73 7.44 0.85 14.86
C GLY A 73 6.67 1.36 16.08
N ASN A 74 5.44 0.86 16.28
CA ASN A 74 4.62 1.20 17.45
C ASN A 74 5.24 0.74 18.78
N GLY A 75 5.74 -0.50 18.83
CA GLY A 75 6.38 -1.05 20.03
C GLY A 75 7.64 -0.27 20.42
N LEU A 76 8.47 0.09 19.44
CA LEU A 76 9.65 0.93 19.66
C LEU A 76 9.27 2.33 20.14
N ASN A 77 8.23 2.94 19.56
CA ASN A 77 7.73 4.25 19.95
C ASN A 77 7.22 4.25 21.42
N ILE A 78 6.48 3.21 21.82
CA ILE A 78 6.03 3.01 23.20
C ILE A 78 7.24 2.87 24.14
N LYS A 79 8.24 2.05 23.78
CA LYS A 79 9.43 1.86 24.64
C LYS A 79 10.26 3.14 24.77
N LEU A 80 10.41 3.93 23.70
CA LEU A 80 11.05 5.25 23.75
C LEU A 80 10.29 6.22 24.66
N SER A 81 8.97 6.15 24.65
CA SER A 81 8.12 6.95 25.53
C SER A 81 8.26 6.54 26.99
N GLN A 82 8.36 5.24 27.28
CA GLN A 82 8.68 4.77 28.64
C GLN A 82 10.07 5.23 29.09
N MET A 83 11.09 5.13 28.23
CA MET A 83 12.44 5.54 28.59
C MET A 83 12.55 7.05 28.87
N SER A 84 11.80 7.87 28.12
CA SER A 84 11.80 9.32 28.30
C SER A 84 10.98 9.76 29.53
N PHE A 85 9.77 9.25 29.71
CA PHE A 85 8.87 9.69 30.79
C PHE A 85 9.09 8.99 32.14
N ILE A 86 9.60 7.75 32.14
CA ILE A 86 9.75 6.93 33.35
C ILE A 86 11.24 6.78 33.69
N ASP A 87 12.02 6.15 32.81
CA ASP A 87 13.38 5.73 33.14
C ASP A 87 14.36 6.93 33.27
N HIS A 88 14.21 7.96 32.43
CA HIS A 88 15.09 9.13 32.37
C HIS A 88 14.32 10.44 32.56
N ARG A 89 13.35 10.43 33.47
CA ARG A 89 12.49 11.60 33.75
C ARG A 89 13.30 12.85 34.12
N ASP A 90 14.37 12.68 34.89
CA ASP A 90 15.20 13.76 35.43
C ASP A 90 16.30 14.22 34.45
N TRP A 91 16.19 13.86 33.17
CA TRP A 91 17.14 14.31 32.14
C TRP A 91 17.19 15.85 32.07
N PRO A 92 18.37 16.47 31.87
CA PRO A 92 18.48 17.92 31.71
C PRO A 92 17.60 18.44 30.57
N GLY A 93 16.58 19.25 30.89
CA GLY A 93 15.57 19.73 29.93
C GLY A 93 14.33 18.85 29.78
N GLY A 94 14.18 17.81 30.61
CA GLY A 94 13.00 16.96 30.72
C GLY A 94 12.89 15.84 29.68
N PRO A 95 11.83 15.03 29.74
CA PRO A 95 11.55 13.93 28.81
C PRO A 95 11.58 14.34 27.34
N SER A 96 11.10 15.54 27.00
CA SER A 96 11.12 16.00 25.60
C SER A 96 12.54 16.26 25.09
N ALA A 97 13.43 16.78 25.96
CA ALA A 97 14.82 16.99 25.60
C ALA A 97 15.56 15.66 25.40
N TYR A 98 15.26 14.64 26.21
CA TYR A 98 15.80 13.29 26.03
C TYR A 98 15.49 12.74 24.62
N VAL A 99 14.23 12.81 24.17
CA VAL A 99 13.84 12.32 22.83
C VAL A 99 14.54 13.11 21.71
N VAL A 100 14.77 14.41 21.91
CA VAL A 100 15.37 15.29 20.90
C VAL A 100 16.89 15.16 20.82
N GLN A 101 17.56 14.93 21.94
CA GLN A 101 19.01 15.01 22.07
C GLN A 101 19.68 13.63 22.14
N THR A 102 18.97 12.60 22.58
CA THR A 102 19.57 11.28 22.75
C THR A 102 19.56 10.47 21.45
N THR A 103 20.74 10.05 21.00
CA THR A 103 20.90 9.05 19.94
C THR A 103 20.80 7.64 20.53
N ASN A 104 19.58 7.20 20.85
CA ASN A 104 19.32 5.83 21.30
C ASN A 104 19.13 4.90 20.09
N ILE A 105 19.69 3.69 20.16
CA ILE A 105 19.53 2.66 19.13
C ILE A 105 18.07 2.30 18.86
N LEU A 106 17.22 2.37 19.88
CA LEU A 106 15.77 2.16 19.75
C LEU A 106 15.09 3.31 18.99
N GLY A 107 15.56 4.54 19.21
CA GLY A 107 15.12 5.73 18.48
C GLY A 107 15.47 5.63 17.01
N LEU A 108 16.71 5.25 16.72
CA LEU A 108 17.17 4.95 15.37
C LEU A 108 16.29 3.86 14.74
N ALA A 109 16.14 2.70 15.38
CA ALA A 109 15.35 1.59 14.85
C ALA A 109 13.88 1.98 14.56
N CYS A 110 13.27 2.82 15.41
CA CYS A 110 11.92 3.35 15.20
C CYS A 110 11.85 4.17 13.90
N ASN A 111 12.79 5.11 13.74
CA ASN A 111 12.86 5.97 12.55
C ASN A 111 13.12 5.15 11.27
N LEU A 112 14.04 4.19 11.31
CA LEU A 112 14.32 3.33 10.16
C LEU A 112 13.09 2.49 9.77
N THR A 113 12.35 1.98 10.76
CA THR A 113 11.12 1.21 10.51
C THR A 113 10.07 2.04 9.79
N TYR A 114 9.88 3.31 10.18
CA TYR A 114 8.95 4.21 9.49
C TYR A 114 9.42 4.59 8.09
N ILE A 115 10.71 4.83 7.88
CA ILE A 115 11.27 5.11 6.55
C ILE A 115 11.03 3.91 5.61
N ILE A 116 11.31 2.69 6.06
CA ILE A 116 11.07 1.47 5.27
C ILE A 116 9.57 1.29 4.97
N SER A 117 8.70 1.57 5.95
CA SER A 117 7.25 1.52 5.76
C SER A 117 6.78 2.52 4.69
N SER A 118 7.36 3.72 4.68
CA SER A 118 7.12 4.74 3.65
C SER A 118 7.55 4.27 2.26
N TRP A 119 8.68 3.57 2.12
CA TRP A 119 9.10 3.01 0.83
C TRP A 119 8.11 1.98 0.30
N LEU A 120 7.59 1.12 1.17
CA LEU A 120 6.59 0.12 0.79
C LEU A 120 5.24 0.75 0.42
N GLN A 121 4.86 1.84 1.08
CA GLN A 121 3.68 2.61 0.73
C GLN A 121 3.83 3.27 -0.64
N ASP A 122 4.91 4.03 -0.85
CA ASP A 122 5.16 4.76 -2.09
C ASP A 122 5.36 3.79 -3.27
N GLY A 123 6.06 2.68 -3.02
CA GLY A 123 6.23 1.60 -4.00
C GLY A 123 4.90 0.98 -4.43
N LEU A 124 3.94 0.80 -3.50
CA LEU A 124 2.60 0.34 -3.87
C LEU A 124 1.86 1.37 -4.72
N LEU A 125 1.99 2.66 -4.44
CA LEU A 125 1.38 3.73 -5.25
C LEU A 125 1.91 3.72 -6.68
N VAL A 126 3.24 3.60 -6.86
CA VAL A 126 3.87 3.51 -8.18
C VAL A 126 3.44 2.23 -8.91
N TYR A 127 3.40 1.09 -8.22
CA TYR A 127 2.90 -0.18 -8.79
C TYR A 127 1.46 -0.05 -9.31
N ARG A 128 0.59 0.63 -8.55
CA ARG A 128 -0.79 0.89 -8.98
C ARG A 128 -0.85 1.79 -10.20
N PHE A 129 -0.05 2.86 -10.22
CA PHE A 129 0.02 3.74 -11.38
C PHE A 129 0.45 2.98 -12.64
N TYR A 130 1.45 2.09 -12.52
CA TYR A 130 1.91 1.23 -13.60
C TYR A 130 0.80 0.32 -14.16
N ILE A 131 0.02 -0.34 -13.30
CA ILE A 131 -1.09 -1.21 -13.74
C ILE A 131 -2.14 -0.40 -14.51
N PHE A 132 -2.48 0.80 -14.04
CA PHE A 132 -3.51 1.63 -14.68
C PHE A 132 -3.09 2.22 -16.03
N TRP A 133 -1.78 2.40 -16.26
CA TRP A 133 -1.22 3.08 -17.44
C TRP A 133 -0.28 2.18 -18.28
N HIS A 134 -0.61 0.89 -18.39
CA HIS A 134 0.22 -0.14 -19.05
C HIS A 134 0.61 0.12 -20.54
N GLY A 135 0.13 1.19 -21.18
CA GLY A 135 0.37 1.50 -22.59
C GLY A 135 1.17 2.78 -22.89
N ILE A 136 1.51 3.61 -21.91
CA ILE A 136 2.21 4.90 -22.15
C ILE A 136 3.34 5.07 -21.13
N PRO A 137 4.53 4.49 -21.39
CA PRO A 137 5.63 4.44 -20.40
C PRO A 137 6.20 5.82 -20.06
N TYR A 138 6.06 6.82 -20.93
CA TYR A 138 6.53 8.18 -20.68
C TYR A 138 5.89 8.84 -19.44
N LEU A 139 4.62 8.54 -19.17
CA LEU A 139 3.92 9.06 -17.99
C LEU A 139 4.40 8.42 -16.68
N LEU A 140 5.01 7.23 -16.77
CA LEU A 140 5.58 6.53 -15.62
C LEU A 140 6.95 7.09 -15.21
N ALA A 141 7.64 7.77 -16.12
CA ALA A 141 8.95 8.35 -15.84
C ALA A 141 8.89 9.33 -14.67
N LEU A 142 7.85 10.17 -14.58
CA LEU A 142 7.72 11.17 -13.52
C LEU A 142 7.49 10.55 -12.13
N PRO A 143 6.52 9.63 -11.91
CA PRO A 143 6.36 8.96 -10.62
C PRO A 143 7.59 8.16 -10.20
N ILE A 144 8.28 7.51 -11.15
CA ILE A 144 9.50 6.74 -10.87
C ILE A 144 10.64 7.66 -10.45
N THR A 145 10.86 8.79 -11.13
CA THR A 145 11.92 9.73 -10.74
C THR A 145 11.65 10.34 -9.38
N MET A 146 10.41 10.75 -9.09
CA MET A 146 10.02 11.23 -7.77
C MET A 146 10.25 10.18 -6.67
N PHE A 147 9.86 8.93 -6.91
CA PHE A 147 10.08 7.82 -5.97
C PHE A 147 11.58 7.51 -5.78
N ALA A 148 12.37 7.55 -6.84
CA ALA A 148 13.82 7.36 -6.76
C ALA A 148 14.48 8.50 -5.96
N THR A 149 14.10 9.75 -6.22
CA THR A 149 14.60 10.91 -5.47
C THR A 149 14.22 10.84 -4.00
N SER A 150 12.97 10.52 -3.65
CA SER A 150 12.56 10.37 -2.25
C SER A 150 13.33 9.24 -1.56
N THR A 151 13.52 8.11 -2.24
CA THR A 151 14.30 6.97 -1.73
C THR A 151 15.77 7.38 -1.48
N ILE A 152 16.42 8.05 -2.42
CA ILE A 152 17.81 8.52 -2.26
C ILE A 152 17.94 9.48 -1.07
N LEU A 153 17.05 10.46 -0.95
CA LEU A 153 17.06 11.41 0.18
C LEU A 153 16.84 10.70 1.52
N SER A 154 15.95 9.73 1.56
CA SER A 154 15.71 8.95 2.78
C SER A 154 16.89 8.05 3.16
N ILE A 155 17.63 7.48 2.20
CA ILE A 155 18.86 6.75 2.48
C ILE A 155 19.91 7.69 3.07
N PHE A 156 20.07 8.89 2.49
CA PHE A 156 20.96 9.90 3.07
C PHE A 156 20.55 10.26 4.51
N LEU A 157 19.26 10.43 4.76
CA LEU A 157 18.74 10.66 6.12
C LEU A 157 19.07 9.49 7.06
N MET A 158 18.86 8.23 6.65
CA MET A 158 19.20 7.06 7.46
C MET A 158 20.70 7.03 7.83
N VAL A 159 21.57 7.30 6.86
CA VAL A 159 23.04 7.35 7.07
C VAL A 159 23.41 8.47 8.04
N ARG A 160 22.73 9.62 7.97
CA ARG A 160 22.95 10.71 8.93
C ARG A 160 22.50 10.32 10.33
N LEU A 161 21.34 9.68 10.48
CA LEU A 161 20.83 9.25 11.78
C LEU A 161 21.67 8.16 12.46
N THR A 162 22.48 7.41 11.72
CA THR A 162 23.45 6.47 12.31
C THR A 162 24.68 7.17 12.92
N GLN A 163 24.91 8.45 12.62
CA GLN A 163 26.07 9.17 13.17
C GLN A 163 25.80 9.59 14.63
N PRO A 164 26.78 9.42 15.53
CA PRO A 164 26.60 9.77 16.93
C PRO A 164 26.34 11.28 17.07
N GLY A 165 25.39 11.63 17.94
CA GLY A 165 24.94 13.00 18.12
C GLY A 165 23.98 13.51 17.05
N ILE A 166 23.69 12.74 15.97
CA ILE A 166 22.71 13.13 14.95
C ILE A 166 21.30 12.60 15.24
N THR A 167 20.35 13.50 15.49
CA THR A 167 18.93 13.17 15.69
C THR A 167 18.06 13.71 14.57
N LEU A 168 16.82 13.24 14.50
CA LEU A 168 15.83 13.74 13.52
C LEU A 168 15.58 15.24 13.68
N TRP A 169 15.66 15.77 14.90
CA TRP A 169 15.26 17.14 15.21
C TRP A 169 16.34 18.18 14.95
N MET A 170 17.51 17.76 14.46
CA MET A 170 18.59 18.69 14.12
C MET A 170 18.45 19.27 12.73
N LYS A 171 18.95 20.49 12.55
CA LYS A 171 18.87 21.24 11.29
C LYS A 171 19.31 20.43 10.07
N ILE A 172 20.43 19.70 10.17
CA ILE A 172 20.93 18.86 9.07
C ILE A 172 19.92 17.79 8.65
N SER A 173 19.23 17.16 9.62
CA SER A 173 18.20 16.17 9.37
C SER A 173 16.94 16.83 8.82
N ILE A 174 16.58 18.02 9.31
CA ILE A 174 15.43 18.79 8.81
C ILE A 174 15.61 19.17 7.35
N ASP A 175 16.80 19.66 6.96
CA ASP A 175 17.12 20.09 5.60
C ASP A 175 17.04 18.92 4.59
N ILE A 176 17.28 17.68 5.02
CA ILE A 176 17.19 16.46 4.19
C ILE A 176 15.79 15.84 4.24
N ALA A 177 15.19 15.78 5.43
CA ALA A 177 13.92 15.08 5.63
C ALA A 177 12.73 15.87 5.08
N THR A 178 12.78 17.21 5.12
CA THR A 178 11.75 18.08 4.56
C THR A 178 11.50 17.81 3.06
N PRO A 179 12.51 17.87 2.17
CA PRO A 179 12.29 17.57 0.76
C PRO A 179 11.92 16.09 0.52
N TYR A 180 12.45 15.15 1.32
CA TYR A 180 12.06 13.74 1.25
C TYR A 180 10.55 13.55 1.46
N TRP A 181 10.00 14.04 2.57
CA TRP A 181 8.57 13.91 2.86
C TRP A 181 7.71 14.74 1.92
N ALA A 182 8.16 15.93 1.51
CA ALA A 182 7.45 16.75 0.54
C ALA A 182 7.26 16.01 -0.80
N ILE A 183 8.31 15.36 -1.31
CA ILE A 183 8.25 14.58 -2.56
C ILE A 183 7.34 13.36 -2.39
N SER A 184 7.41 12.63 -1.27
CA SER A 184 6.54 11.47 -1.00
C SER A 184 5.05 11.89 -0.95
N ILE A 185 4.73 12.99 -0.25
CA ILE A 185 3.36 13.53 -0.20
C ILE A 185 2.90 13.98 -1.59
N ALA A 186 3.74 14.72 -2.32
CA ALA A 186 3.44 15.16 -3.67
C ALA A 186 3.21 13.99 -4.64
N LEU A 187 4.02 12.93 -4.54
CA LEU A 187 3.87 11.70 -5.31
C LEU A 187 2.51 11.05 -5.06
N ASN A 188 2.09 10.94 -3.80
CA ASN A 188 0.79 10.38 -3.43
C ASN A 188 -0.38 11.19 -4.00
N VAL A 189 -0.34 12.52 -3.87
CA VAL A 189 -1.37 13.42 -4.43
C VAL A 189 -1.43 13.31 -5.95
N LEU A 190 -0.26 13.36 -6.60
CA LEU A 190 -0.13 13.32 -8.06
C LEU A 190 -0.66 11.99 -8.64
N ILE A 191 -0.22 10.85 -8.10
CA ILE A 191 -0.68 9.53 -8.56
C ILE A 191 -2.19 9.41 -8.36
N THR A 192 -2.70 9.82 -7.20
CA THR A 192 -4.13 9.74 -6.90
C THR A 192 -4.94 10.62 -7.84
N ALA A 193 -4.49 11.84 -8.12
CA ALA A 193 -5.15 12.75 -9.05
C ALA A 193 -5.19 12.18 -10.48
N PHE A 194 -4.06 11.64 -10.98
CA PHE A 194 -4.00 11.04 -12.31
C PHE A 194 -4.90 9.81 -12.44
N ILE A 195 -4.88 8.91 -11.46
CA ILE A 195 -5.73 7.71 -11.48
C ILE A 195 -7.20 8.15 -11.43
N SER A 196 -7.56 9.04 -10.50
CA SER A 196 -8.93 9.54 -10.33
C SER A 196 -9.46 10.22 -11.59
N ALA A 197 -8.68 11.11 -12.20
CA ALA A 197 -9.05 11.80 -13.44
C ALA A 197 -9.31 10.81 -14.59
N ARG A 198 -8.46 9.79 -14.74
CA ARG A 198 -8.62 8.75 -15.77
C ARG A 198 -9.88 7.91 -15.54
N LEU A 199 -10.16 7.49 -14.30
CA LEU A 199 -11.38 6.73 -13.99
C LEU A 199 -12.64 7.55 -14.31
N LEU A 200 -12.65 8.83 -13.95
CA LEU A 200 -13.77 9.72 -14.24
C LEU A 200 -13.95 9.94 -15.75
N HIS A 201 -12.84 10.08 -16.49
CA HIS A 201 -12.88 10.18 -17.94
C HIS A 201 -13.44 8.91 -18.60
N MET A 202 -12.97 7.72 -18.17
CA MET A 202 -13.50 6.44 -18.65
C MET A 202 -14.99 6.31 -18.37
N ARG A 203 -15.43 6.66 -17.16
CA ARG A 203 -16.85 6.68 -16.79
C ARG A 203 -17.66 7.60 -17.69
N HIS A 204 -17.16 8.82 -17.94
CA HIS A 204 -17.85 9.78 -18.79
C HIS A 204 -18.02 9.26 -20.23
N THR A 205 -16.99 8.61 -20.77
CA THR A 205 -17.04 7.96 -22.09
C THR A 205 -18.01 6.78 -22.11
N LEU A 206 -17.97 5.89 -21.10
CA LEU A 206 -18.88 4.75 -20.99
C LEU A 206 -20.34 5.18 -20.83
N ARG A 207 -20.61 6.25 -20.07
CA ARG A 207 -21.96 6.81 -19.93
C ARG A 207 -22.49 7.37 -21.25
N LYS A 208 -21.63 7.98 -22.06
CA LYS A 208 -22.01 8.50 -23.40
C LYS A 208 -22.29 7.39 -24.41
N VAL A 209 -21.59 6.27 -24.34
CA VAL A 209 -21.67 5.19 -25.35
C VAL A 209 -22.68 4.11 -24.97
N LEU A 210 -22.78 3.73 -23.68
CA LEU A 210 -23.52 2.53 -23.24
C LEU A 210 -24.68 2.83 -22.29
N SER A 211 -24.93 4.09 -21.92
CA SER A 211 -25.98 4.47 -20.94
C SER A 211 -25.89 3.76 -19.58
N VAL A 212 -24.73 3.17 -19.22
CA VAL A 212 -24.51 2.50 -17.94
C VAL A 212 -24.10 3.51 -16.86
N THR A 213 -24.65 3.36 -15.64
CA THR A 213 -24.52 4.31 -14.52
C THR A 213 -23.07 4.47 -13.99
N GLY A 214 -22.21 3.46 -14.22
CA GLY A 214 -20.78 3.50 -13.90
C GLY A 214 -20.46 3.80 -12.42
N GLN A 215 -21.32 3.36 -11.49
CA GLN A 215 -21.19 3.66 -10.06
C GLN A 215 -19.93 3.05 -9.43
N GLU A 216 -19.45 1.92 -9.95
CA GLU A 216 -18.23 1.26 -9.49
C GLU A 216 -16.99 2.17 -9.63
N TYR A 217 -16.87 2.89 -10.76
CA TYR A 217 -15.77 3.85 -10.98
C TYR A 217 -15.80 5.00 -9.97
N LEU A 218 -16.99 5.50 -9.60
CA LEU A 218 -17.11 6.52 -8.56
C LEU A 218 -16.69 5.99 -7.20
N SER A 219 -17.13 4.79 -6.83
CA SER A 219 -16.76 4.20 -5.54
C SER A 219 -15.24 4.00 -5.45
N ILE A 220 -14.60 3.54 -6.53
CA ILE A 220 -13.14 3.38 -6.58
C ILE A 220 -12.42 4.73 -6.52
N THR A 221 -12.90 5.75 -7.24
CA THR A 221 -12.32 7.09 -7.21
C THR A 221 -12.48 7.77 -5.85
N ALA A 222 -13.66 7.72 -5.24
CA ALA A 222 -13.90 8.30 -3.92
C ALA A 222 -12.96 7.69 -2.87
N MET A 223 -12.84 6.37 -2.91
CA MET A 223 -11.97 5.62 -2.01
C MET A 223 -10.47 5.94 -2.20
N LEU A 224 -10.03 6.12 -3.44
CA LEU A 224 -8.69 6.59 -3.77
C LEU A 224 -8.42 7.96 -3.13
N VAL A 225 -9.37 8.88 -3.27
CA VAL A 225 -9.27 10.23 -2.71
C VAL A 225 -9.31 10.21 -1.19
N GLU A 226 -10.19 9.43 -0.56
CA GLU A 226 -10.29 9.29 0.89
C GLU A 226 -8.99 8.76 1.51
N SER A 227 -8.45 7.68 0.96
CA SER A 227 -7.17 7.10 1.44
C SER A 227 -5.99 8.04 1.22
N ALA A 228 -5.94 8.75 0.08
CA ALA A 228 -4.91 9.73 -0.19
C ALA A 228 -5.03 10.97 0.70
N ALA A 229 -6.24 11.42 1.01
CA ALA A 229 -6.49 12.54 1.91
C ALA A 229 -5.99 12.23 3.32
N LEU A 230 -6.26 11.03 3.84
CA LEU A 230 -5.76 10.62 5.16
C LEU A 230 -4.23 10.75 5.28
N TYR A 231 -3.48 10.19 4.33
CA TYR A 231 -2.01 10.30 4.34
C TYR A 231 -1.53 11.74 4.10
N THR A 232 -2.09 12.42 3.10
CA THR A 232 -1.65 13.76 2.69
C THR A 232 -1.91 14.79 3.77
N THR A 233 -3.08 14.78 4.40
CA THR A 233 -3.42 15.73 5.47
C THR A 233 -2.48 15.55 6.67
N ASN A 234 -2.27 14.30 7.12
CA ASN A 234 -1.38 14.05 8.24
C ASN A 234 0.09 14.37 7.88
N GLY A 235 0.51 14.02 6.67
CA GLY A 235 1.83 14.35 6.15
C GLY A 235 2.09 15.85 6.05
N LEU A 236 1.11 16.65 5.62
CA LEU A 236 1.24 18.11 5.55
C LEU A 236 1.29 18.75 6.94
N ILE A 237 0.48 18.28 7.90
CA ILE A 237 0.54 18.75 9.29
C ILE A 237 1.93 18.46 9.86
N PHE A 238 2.43 17.25 9.64
CA PHE A 238 3.76 16.87 10.07
C PHE A 238 4.84 17.71 9.39
N LEU A 239 4.84 17.82 8.06
CA LEU A 239 5.84 18.58 7.31
C LEU A 239 5.89 20.06 7.74
N ALA A 240 4.74 20.72 7.82
CA ALA A 240 4.66 22.12 8.23
C ALA A 240 5.16 22.33 9.66
N SER A 241 4.70 21.49 10.60
CA SER A 241 5.12 21.60 12.00
C SER A 241 6.61 21.25 12.20
N TYR A 242 7.11 20.26 11.47
CA TYR A 242 8.50 19.81 11.51
C TYR A 242 9.45 20.89 10.95
N SER A 243 9.12 21.50 9.81
CA SER A 243 9.92 22.59 9.24
C SER A 243 9.91 23.86 10.10
N CYS A 244 8.83 24.11 10.86
CA CYS A 244 8.76 25.22 11.80
C CYS A 244 9.37 24.91 13.19
N GLY A 245 9.87 23.69 13.43
CA GLY A 245 10.36 23.29 14.75
C GLY A 245 9.28 23.27 15.85
N SER A 246 8.01 23.14 15.46
CA SER A 246 6.88 23.13 16.38
C SER A 246 6.68 21.73 16.98
N PRO A 247 6.49 21.61 18.30
CA PRO A 247 6.13 20.34 18.92
C PRO A 247 4.84 19.67 18.42
N VAL A 248 4.00 20.32 17.59
CA VAL A 248 2.92 19.62 16.84
C VAL A 248 3.49 18.44 16.04
N SER A 249 4.73 18.54 15.58
CA SER A 249 5.41 17.50 14.80
C SER A 249 5.49 16.16 15.54
N ASN A 250 5.56 16.16 16.88
CA ASN A 250 5.55 14.93 17.68
C ASN A 250 4.21 14.18 17.57
N LEU A 251 3.10 14.91 17.61
CA LEU A 251 1.75 14.36 17.43
C LEU A 251 1.63 13.76 16.04
N ALA A 252 2.00 14.56 15.04
CA ALA A 252 1.82 14.21 13.64
C ALA A 252 2.75 13.07 13.18
N LEU A 253 3.99 13.02 13.66
CA LEU A 253 4.93 11.94 13.34
C LEU A 253 4.41 10.58 13.84
N SER A 254 3.89 10.55 15.07
CA SER A 254 3.41 9.32 15.70
C SER A 254 2.20 8.75 14.97
N THR A 255 1.27 9.63 14.55
CA THR A 255 0.12 9.22 13.73
C THR A 255 0.51 8.91 12.28
N LEU A 256 1.54 9.58 11.74
CA LEU A 256 1.97 9.43 10.36
C LEU A 256 2.44 8.01 10.09
N GLY A 257 3.26 7.43 10.97
CA GLY A 257 3.73 6.05 10.83
C GLY A 257 2.59 5.03 10.69
N GLN A 258 1.49 5.20 11.43
CA GLN A 258 0.31 4.34 11.30
C GLN A 258 -0.51 4.64 10.04
N THR A 259 -0.70 5.92 9.74
CA THR A 259 -1.48 6.37 8.56
C THR A 259 -0.86 5.88 7.24
N GLN A 260 0.48 5.85 7.17
CA GLN A 260 1.26 5.30 6.07
C GLN A 260 0.93 3.83 5.79
N SER A 261 0.61 3.06 6.84
CA SER A 261 0.24 1.65 6.72
C SER A 261 -1.24 1.47 6.42
N ILE A 262 -2.10 2.29 7.01
CA ILE A 262 -3.56 2.23 6.85
C ILE A 262 -4.00 2.51 5.40
N ALA A 263 -3.42 3.52 4.73
CA ALA A 263 -3.87 3.93 3.41
C ALA A 263 -3.75 2.80 2.35
N PRO A 264 -2.61 2.09 2.20
CA PRO A 264 -2.49 0.89 1.38
C PRO A 264 -3.51 -0.21 1.70
N LEU A 265 -3.79 -0.44 2.98
CA LEU A 265 -4.72 -1.49 3.41
C LEU A 265 -6.16 -1.17 3.01
N LEU A 266 -6.60 0.08 3.18
CA LEU A 266 -7.92 0.51 2.71
C LEU A 266 -8.09 0.18 1.23
N ILE A 267 -7.11 0.60 0.41
CA ILE A 267 -7.02 0.32 -1.03
C ILE A 267 -7.18 -1.17 -1.34
N ILE A 268 -6.42 -2.02 -0.67
CA ILE A 268 -6.41 -3.47 -0.90
C ILE A 268 -7.76 -4.09 -0.49
N LEU A 269 -8.31 -3.69 0.66
CA LEU A 269 -9.59 -4.21 1.17
C LEU A 269 -10.70 -4.05 0.14
N ARG A 270 -10.85 -2.85 -0.43
CA ARG A 270 -11.93 -2.58 -1.38
C ARG A 270 -11.73 -3.30 -2.71
N VAL A 271 -10.50 -3.44 -3.18
CA VAL A 271 -10.22 -4.22 -4.40
C VAL A 271 -10.57 -5.69 -4.17
N ALA A 272 -10.32 -6.22 -2.98
CA ALA A 272 -10.70 -7.58 -2.62
C ALA A 272 -12.23 -7.74 -2.53
N GLU A 273 -12.93 -6.80 -1.89
CA GLU A 273 -14.41 -6.80 -1.80
C GLU A 273 -15.09 -6.63 -3.16
N GLY A 274 -14.59 -5.73 -4.02
CA GLY A 274 -15.13 -5.51 -5.37
C GLY A 274 -15.01 -6.75 -6.27
N ARG A 275 -13.91 -7.51 -6.13
CA ARG A 275 -13.77 -8.83 -6.77
C ARG A 275 -14.77 -9.85 -6.21
N GLY A 276 -15.03 -9.80 -4.90
CA GLY A 276 -16.02 -10.65 -4.23
C GLY A 276 -17.44 -10.44 -4.77
N TRP A 277 -17.88 -9.19 -4.88
CA TRP A 277 -19.21 -8.84 -5.41
C TRP A 277 -19.41 -9.28 -6.85
N SER A 278 -18.42 -9.02 -7.71
CA SER A 278 -18.47 -9.44 -9.12
C SER A 278 -18.60 -10.96 -9.27
N HIS A 279 -17.92 -11.72 -8.41
CA HIS A 279 -17.96 -13.18 -8.45
C HIS A 279 -19.27 -13.76 -7.89
N GLU A 280 -19.82 -13.21 -6.81
CA GLU A 280 -21.13 -13.62 -6.28
C GLU A 280 -22.24 -13.34 -7.29
N THR A 281 -22.23 -12.15 -7.90
CA THR A 281 -23.16 -11.77 -8.97
C THR A 281 -23.06 -12.74 -10.16
N ALA A 282 -21.83 -13.05 -10.62
CA ALA A 282 -21.62 -13.99 -11.72
C ALA A 282 -22.06 -15.43 -11.37
N ARG A 283 -21.86 -15.87 -10.11
CA ARG A 283 -22.30 -17.18 -9.64
C ARG A 283 -23.81 -17.28 -9.49
N ASP A 284 -24.46 -16.22 -9.02
CA ASP A 284 -25.91 -16.19 -8.85
C ASP A 284 -26.61 -16.12 -10.21
N LEU A 285 -26.09 -15.33 -11.16
CA LEU A 285 -26.53 -15.36 -12.57
C LEU A 285 -26.43 -16.78 -13.17
N ARG A 286 -25.32 -17.49 -12.93
CA ARG A 286 -25.15 -18.89 -13.34
C ARG A 286 -26.16 -19.85 -12.71
N ARG A 287 -26.65 -19.55 -11.50
CA ARG A 287 -27.64 -20.38 -10.79
C ARG A 287 -29.07 -20.11 -11.27
N THR A 288 -29.41 -18.87 -11.60
CA THR A 288 -30.77 -18.49 -12.01
C THR A 288 -31.08 -18.74 -13.49
N HIS A 289 -30.08 -18.74 -14.39
CA HIS A 289 -30.32 -18.89 -15.84
C HIS A 289 -29.29 -19.78 -16.56
N PRO A 290 -29.35 -21.12 -16.41
CA PRO A 290 -28.42 -22.05 -17.07
C PRO A 290 -28.57 -22.12 -18.60
N ALA A 291 -29.68 -21.67 -19.18
CA ALA A 291 -29.98 -21.82 -20.62
C ALA A 291 -29.59 -20.63 -21.51
N THR A 292 -29.26 -19.47 -20.93
CA THR A 292 -29.03 -18.23 -21.71
C THR A 292 -27.61 -18.15 -22.28
N GLU A 293 -26.71 -19.06 -21.89
CA GLU A 293 -25.31 -19.07 -22.35
C GLU A 293 -25.15 -19.63 -23.78
N VAL A 294 -26.08 -20.45 -24.29
CA VAL A 294 -26.00 -20.93 -25.70
C VAL A 294 -26.18 -19.78 -26.70
N GLU A 295 -26.94 -18.74 -26.33
CA GLU A 295 -27.21 -17.59 -27.19
C GLU A 295 -26.18 -16.45 -27.00
N LEU A 296 -25.68 -16.23 -25.77
CA LEU A 296 -24.64 -15.23 -25.51
C LEU A 296 -23.22 -15.72 -25.82
N GLY A 297 -22.95 -17.02 -25.72
CA GLY A 297 -21.66 -17.63 -26.08
C GLY A 297 -21.35 -17.55 -27.59
N MET A 298 -22.39 -17.46 -28.44
CA MET A 298 -22.23 -17.20 -29.88
C MET A 298 -22.00 -15.73 -30.23
N LYS A 299 -22.47 -14.78 -29.40
CA LYS A 299 -22.31 -13.34 -29.66
C LYS A 299 -21.03 -12.72 -29.10
N PHE A 300 -20.30 -13.41 -28.22
CA PHE A 300 -19.09 -12.90 -27.56
C PHE A 300 -17.79 -13.60 -27.98
N ARG A 301 -17.72 -14.16 -29.20
CA ARG A 301 -16.43 -14.44 -29.84
C ARG A 301 -15.88 -13.15 -30.47
N LEU A 302 -14.93 -12.52 -29.78
CA LEU A 302 -14.00 -11.58 -30.44
C LEU A 302 -13.14 -12.38 -31.44
N PRO A 303 -12.69 -11.78 -32.57
CA PRO A 303 -11.97 -12.49 -33.61
C PRO A 303 -10.64 -13.01 -33.08
N GLU A 304 -10.43 -14.30 -33.21
CA GLU A 304 -9.15 -14.93 -32.95
C GLU A 304 -8.14 -14.44 -34.01
N SER A 305 -7.02 -13.91 -33.53
CA SER A 305 -5.88 -13.48 -34.34
C SER A 305 -5.39 -14.64 -35.20
N SER A 306 -5.48 -14.48 -36.51
CA SER A 306 -4.98 -15.37 -37.55
C SER A 306 -3.52 -15.79 -37.38
N SER A 307 -3.25 -17.10 -37.39
CA SER A 307 -1.98 -17.66 -37.87
C SER A 307 -2.21 -18.95 -38.67
N HIS A 308 -2.18 -18.76 -39.98
CA HIS A 308 -1.91 -19.66 -41.11
C HIS A 308 -2.82 -20.85 -41.49
N PRO A 309 -2.98 -21.08 -42.82
CA PRO A 309 -4.06 -21.88 -43.40
C PRO A 309 -3.62 -23.31 -43.74
N HIS A 310 -4.55 -24.26 -43.57
CA HIS A 310 -4.50 -25.54 -44.28
C HIS A 310 -5.25 -25.40 -45.60
N THR A 311 -4.56 -25.75 -46.68
CA THR A 311 -4.99 -25.78 -48.06
C THR A 311 -6.11 -26.80 -48.32
N ASP A 312 -6.96 -26.39 -49.26
CA ASP A 312 -8.09 -27.07 -49.89
C ASP A 312 -7.83 -28.53 -50.31
N SER A 313 -8.87 -29.38 -50.26
CA SER A 313 -9.66 -29.65 -51.48
C SER A 313 -10.78 -30.66 -51.22
N ALA A 314 -11.92 -30.38 -51.84
CA ALA A 314 -13.14 -31.16 -51.88
C ALA A 314 -12.97 -32.51 -52.62
N SER A 315 -13.81 -33.49 -52.29
CA SER A 315 -14.84 -34.01 -53.21
C SER A 315 -15.47 -35.27 -52.62
N GLY A 316 -16.79 -35.41 -52.80
CA GLY A 316 -17.57 -36.48 -52.21
C GLY A 316 -17.43 -37.83 -52.90
N SER A 317 -17.87 -38.88 -52.21
CA SER A 317 -18.71 -39.93 -52.79
C SER A 317 -19.22 -40.85 -51.68
N ILE A 318 -20.46 -41.29 -51.88
CA ILE A 318 -21.22 -42.24 -51.08
C ILE A 318 -20.72 -43.65 -51.41
N GLN A 319 -20.46 -44.51 -50.42
CA GLN A 319 -20.78 -45.94 -50.58
C GLN A 319 -20.89 -46.73 -49.26
N PHE A 320 -21.96 -47.52 -49.21
CA PHE A 320 -22.33 -48.53 -48.21
C PHE A 320 -21.38 -49.74 -48.24
N GLY A 321 -21.14 -50.36 -47.08
CA GLY A 321 -20.54 -51.70 -46.96
C GLY A 321 -20.38 -52.15 -45.51
N ALA A 322 -21.28 -53.02 -45.04
CA ALA A 322 -21.14 -53.82 -43.81
C ALA A 322 -20.36 -55.13 -44.12
N PRO A 323 -20.24 -56.10 -43.18
CA PRO A 323 -19.63 -56.11 -41.84
C PRO A 323 -18.57 -57.25 -41.73
N ASN A 324 -18.17 -57.61 -40.50
CA ASN A 324 -17.25 -58.68 -40.05
C ASN A 324 -15.79 -58.20 -39.85
N SER A 325 -15.05 -58.62 -38.83
CA SER A 325 -15.11 -59.80 -37.96
C SER A 325 -14.32 -59.55 -36.68
N SER A 326 -14.83 -60.08 -35.56
CA SER A 326 -14.14 -60.70 -34.42
C SER A 326 -12.59 -60.64 -34.36
N ILE A 327 -12.03 -60.34 -33.17
CA ILE A 327 -11.19 -61.27 -32.37
C ILE A 327 -10.60 -60.58 -31.11
N LYS A 328 -10.98 -61.17 -29.96
CA LYS A 328 -10.25 -61.49 -28.71
C LYS A 328 -9.64 -60.44 -27.77
N GLU A 329 -10.06 -60.66 -26.52
CA GLU A 329 -9.44 -60.43 -25.21
C GLU A 329 -7.92 -60.68 -25.11
N ASN A 330 -7.25 -59.87 -24.26
CA ASN A 330 -6.34 -60.29 -23.18
C ASN A 330 -6.06 -59.05 -22.31
N VAL A 331 -6.51 -58.94 -21.06
CA VAL A 331 -6.00 -59.56 -19.82
C VAL A 331 -4.62 -59.04 -19.39
N ASP A 332 -4.69 -58.31 -18.27
CA ASP A 332 -3.81 -58.26 -17.10
C ASP A 332 -2.63 -57.29 -16.91
N SER A 333 -2.71 -56.72 -15.71
CA SER A 333 -1.67 -56.58 -14.69
C SER A 333 -0.82 -55.30 -14.62
N LYS A 334 -1.08 -54.60 -13.51
CA LYS A 334 -0.15 -54.15 -12.46
C LYS A 334 1.12 -53.36 -12.86
N ASN A 335 1.18 -52.14 -12.32
CA ASN A 335 2.30 -51.53 -11.59
C ASN A 335 1.73 -50.24 -10.98
N GLU A 336 1.34 -50.16 -9.71
CA GLU A 336 2.16 -50.10 -8.48
C GLU A 336 3.23 -48.98 -8.46
N VAL A 337 3.16 -48.18 -7.39
CA VAL A 337 4.18 -47.30 -6.75
C VAL A 337 4.61 -46.00 -7.49
N LEU A 338 4.86 -44.82 -6.92
CA LEU A 338 4.98 -44.16 -5.60
C LEU A 338 4.42 -42.72 -5.76
N ASN A 339 3.68 -42.11 -4.83
CA ASN A 339 4.08 -41.50 -3.55
C ASN A 339 5.05 -40.29 -3.61
N ILE A 340 4.56 -39.16 -3.06
CA ILE A 340 5.26 -38.08 -2.33
C ILE A 340 5.91 -36.94 -3.15
N ALA A 341 5.30 -35.75 -3.07
CA ALA A 341 5.84 -34.57 -2.35
C ALA A 341 4.80 -33.43 -2.29
#